data_AF-A0A6A2X1W6-F1
#
_entry.id   AF-A0A6A2X1W6-F1
#
_cell.length_a   1.000
_cell.length_b   1.000
_cell.length_c   1.000
_cell.angle_alpha   90.00
_cell.angle_beta   90.00
_cell.angle_gamma   90.00
#
_symmetry.space_group_name_H-M   'P 1'
#
loop_
_entity.id
_entity.type
_entity.pdbx_description
1 polymer ?
#
loop_
_entity_poly.entity_id
_entity_poly.type
_entity_poly.pdbx_seq_one_letter_code
_entity_poly.pdbx_strand_id
1 'polypeptide(L)'
;MVPTTIDLLKEDLPLEEGSLVLSQHVKAGLVLVDVVNGFCTDGPGNLAPMKPDKQISDMVEESERLARIFCERKWPVFAFLDSHHPDIPEPPFPPHCFAGTDESRMVPGWIRDNQIKAILVVGICTDICVLDFVSSTLSARNRQILTPLEDVIVYSSACATFDLPVHVARNISGALAHPQDVMHHIGLYMEKSRGARIVSEVSFAAL
;
A
#
# COMPACT_ATOMS: atom_id res chain seq x y z
N MET A 1 8.89 18.57 25.94
CA MET A 1 8.95 17.18 25.44
C MET A 1 10.12 17.13 24.47
N VAL A 2 10.94 16.08 24.47
CA VAL A 2 12.04 15.94 23.49
C VAL A 2 11.42 15.48 22.16
N PRO A 3 11.72 16.11 21.01
CA PRO A 3 11.20 15.68 19.71
C PRO A 3 11.60 14.24 19.41
N THR A 4 10.67 13.46 18.89
CA THR A 4 10.95 12.11 18.38
C THR A 4 11.68 12.19 17.04
N THR A 5 12.26 11.08 16.57
CA THR A 5 12.89 11.03 15.25
C THR A 5 11.91 11.34 14.12
N ILE A 6 10.65 10.89 14.25
CA ILE A 6 9.62 11.19 13.25
C ILE A 6 9.23 12.66 13.25
N ASP A 7 9.22 13.34 14.41
CA ASP A 7 8.94 14.78 14.48
C ASP A 7 9.99 15.57 13.70
N LEU A 8 11.28 15.29 13.94
CA LEU A 8 12.39 15.93 13.23
C LEU A 8 12.37 15.63 11.72
N LEU A 9 12.06 14.39 11.35
CA LEU A 9 11.97 13.99 9.95
C LEU A 9 10.84 14.73 9.22
N LYS A 10 9.68 14.92 9.87
CA LYS A 10 8.56 15.66 9.31
C LYS A 10 8.86 17.15 9.14
N GLU A 11 9.72 17.72 9.99
CA GLU A 11 10.22 19.09 9.82
C GLU A 11 11.15 19.22 8.60
N ASP A 12 12.05 18.24 8.38
CA ASP A 12 13.01 18.25 7.27
C ASP A 12 12.39 17.82 5.93
N LEU A 13 11.42 16.92 5.96
CA LEU A 13 10.73 16.34 4.81
C LEU A 13 9.21 16.49 4.95
N PRO A 14 8.67 17.72 4.88
CA PRO A 14 7.24 17.94 5.03
C PRO A 14 6.47 17.22 3.93
N LEU A 15 5.40 16.51 4.32
CA LEU A 15 4.48 15.84 3.41
C LEU A 15 3.09 16.45 3.58
N GLU A 16 2.61 17.11 2.53
CA GLU A 16 1.23 17.63 2.47
C GLU A 16 0.28 16.58 1.90
N GLU A 17 -0.67 16.18 2.73
CA GLU A 17 -1.73 15.24 2.40
C GLU A 17 -3.05 15.98 2.15
N GLY A 18 -3.76 15.59 1.09
CA GLY A 18 -5.05 16.18 0.75
C GLY A 18 -6.25 15.32 1.15
N SER A 19 -7.43 15.75 0.74
CA SER A 19 -8.64 14.93 0.76
C SER A 19 -9.09 14.54 -0.65
N LEU A 20 -9.81 13.43 -0.78
CA LEU A 20 -10.40 12.95 -2.02
C LEU A 20 -11.91 12.74 -1.84
N VAL A 21 -12.70 13.25 -2.79
CA VAL A 21 -14.13 12.97 -2.89
C VAL A 21 -14.38 12.14 -4.15
N LEU A 22 -14.82 10.90 -3.97
CA LEU A 22 -15.16 10.00 -5.06
C LEU A 22 -16.64 10.14 -5.45
N SER A 23 -16.92 10.38 -6.73
CA SER A 23 -18.28 10.53 -7.27
C SER A 23 -18.50 9.66 -8.51
N GLN A 24 -19.75 9.45 -8.92
CA GLN A 24 -20.09 8.66 -10.12
C GLN A 24 -19.53 9.25 -11.42
N HIS A 25 -19.20 10.54 -11.43
CA HIS A 25 -18.62 11.22 -12.60
C HIS A 25 -17.13 10.94 -12.77
N VAL A 26 -16.45 10.46 -11.71
CA VAL A 26 -15.04 10.08 -11.75
C VAL A 26 -14.95 8.59 -11.99
N LYS A 27 -14.35 8.19 -13.13
CA LYS A 27 -14.04 6.78 -13.39
C LYS A 27 -12.83 6.35 -12.56
N ALA A 28 -13.08 6.02 -11.29
CA ALA A 28 -12.08 5.56 -10.34
C ALA A 28 -12.06 4.03 -10.21
N GLY A 29 -10.88 3.46 -9.98
CA GLY A 29 -10.70 2.07 -9.57
C GLY A 29 -10.01 1.99 -8.21
N LEU A 30 -10.34 0.96 -7.42
CA LEU A 30 -9.62 0.63 -6.19
C LEU A 30 -8.54 -0.39 -6.49
N VAL A 31 -7.33 -0.15 -5.99
CA VAL A 31 -6.21 -1.08 -6.04
C VAL A 31 -5.79 -1.45 -4.61
N LEU A 32 -5.95 -2.72 -4.27
CA LEU A 32 -5.43 -3.34 -3.05
C LEU A 32 -4.03 -3.90 -3.36
N VAL A 33 -3.00 -3.49 -2.63
CA VAL A 33 -1.63 -3.97 -2.78
C VAL A 33 -1.26 -4.79 -1.55
N ASP A 34 -1.09 -6.09 -1.77
CA ASP A 34 -0.62 -7.09 -0.80
C ASP A 34 -1.37 -7.08 0.54
N VAL A 35 -2.67 -6.81 0.52
CA VAL A 35 -3.54 -6.98 1.69
C VAL A 35 -3.81 -8.48 1.90
N VAL A 36 -2.79 -9.21 2.35
CA VAL A 36 -2.78 -10.67 2.51
C VAL A 36 -2.51 -11.09 3.95
N ASN A 37 -2.98 -12.28 4.33
CA ASN A 37 -2.86 -12.79 5.70
C ASN A 37 -1.40 -12.82 6.20
N GLY A 38 -0.47 -13.19 5.33
CA GLY A 38 0.96 -13.27 5.65
C GLY A 38 1.60 -11.95 6.08
N PHE A 39 0.94 -10.81 5.83
CA PHE A 39 1.38 -9.47 6.22
C PHE A 39 0.42 -8.77 7.20
N CYS A 40 -0.86 -9.14 7.21
CA CYS A 40 -1.89 -8.35 7.89
C CYS A 40 -2.57 -9.04 9.08
N THR A 41 -2.39 -10.34 9.26
CA THR A 41 -3.04 -11.11 10.34
C THR A 41 -2.01 -11.56 11.35
N ASP A 42 -2.33 -11.56 12.64
CA ASP A 42 -1.41 -12.00 13.69
C ASP A 42 -1.07 -13.50 13.56
N GLY A 43 0.23 -13.82 13.39
CA GLY A 43 0.76 -15.18 13.54
C GLY A 43 0.62 -16.23 12.41
N PRO A 44 0.11 -15.98 11.18
CA PRO A 44 0.08 -16.98 10.12
C PRO A 44 1.38 -17.04 9.29
N GLY A 45 2.24 -16.02 9.31
CA GLY A 45 3.41 -15.91 8.41
C GLY A 45 4.66 -15.28 9.03
N ASN A 46 5.81 -15.48 8.40
CA ASN A 46 7.11 -14.97 8.89
C ASN A 46 7.22 -13.44 8.85
N LEU A 47 6.38 -12.78 8.05
CA LEU A 47 6.30 -11.32 7.90
C LEU A 47 5.01 -10.74 8.47
N ALA A 48 4.23 -11.57 9.17
CA ALA A 48 3.05 -11.12 9.86
C ALA A 48 3.43 -10.30 11.11
N PRO A 49 2.53 -9.42 11.60
CA PRO A 49 2.73 -8.75 12.87
C PRO A 49 2.92 -9.80 13.98
N MET A 50 4.03 -9.67 14.72
CA MET A 50 4.34 -10.55 15.86
C MET A 50 3.47 -10.27 17.09
N LYS A 51 2.79 -9.12 17.08
CA LYS A 51 1.85 -8.61 18.08
C LYS A 51 0.85 -7.72 17.34
N PRO A 52 -0.33 -7.44 17.94
CA PRO A 52 -1.29 -6.52 17.35
C PRO A 52 -0.64 -5.19 16.96
N ASP A 53 -0.82 -4.80 15.70
CA ASP A 53 -0.29 -3.57 15.12
C ASP A 53 -1.45 -2.69 14.67
N LYS A 54 -1.54 -1.49 15.26
CA LYS A 54 -2.67 -0.59 15.03
C LYS A 54 -2.66 -0.03 13.61
N GLN A 55 -1.49 0.31 13.06
CA GLN A 55 -1.40 0.87 11.71
C GLN A 55 -1.90 -0.16 10.69
N ILE A 56 -1.49 -1.41 10.86
CA ILE A 56 -1.91 -2.51 9.99
C ILE A 56 -3.41 -2.82 10.18
N SER A 57 -3.91 -2.86 11.43
CA SER A 57 -5.34 -3.12 11.65
C SER A 57 -6.25 -2.03 11.09
N ASP A 58 -5.89 -0.75 11.29
CA ASP A 58 -6.63 0.38 10.73
C ASP A 58 -6.61 0.34 9.20
N MET A 59 -5.46 0.00 8.60
CA MET A 59 -5.29 -0.16 7.16
C MET A 59 -6.20 -1.27 6.60
N VAL A 60 -6.31 -2.42 7.29
CA VAL A 60 -7.22 -3.51 6.90
C VAL A 60 -8.68 -3.05 6.96
N GLU A 61 -9.10 -2.41 8.06
CA GLU A 61 -10.47 -1.92 8.24
C GLU A 61 -10.85 -0.91 7.14
N GLU A 62 -9.98 0.04 6.85
CA GLU A 62 -10.20 1.02 5.78
C GLU A 62 -10.21 0.37 4.39
N SER A 63 -9.34 -0.61 4.15
CA SER A 63 -9.32 -1.37 2.89
C SER A 63 -10.62 -2.14 2.68
N GLU A 64 -11.14 -2.80 3.72
CA GLU A 64 -12.42 -3.51 3.67
C GLU A 64 -13.57 -2.53 3.42
N ARG A 65 -13.60 -1.40 4.14
CA ARG A 65 -14.61 -0.35 3.98
C ARG A 65 -14.67 0.14 2.53
N LEU A 66 -13.51 0.45 1.93
CA LEU A 66 -13.42 0.89 0.53
C LEU A 66 -13.86 -0.21 -0.43
N ALA A 67 -13.37 -1.44 -0.26
CA ALA A 67 -13.72 -2.56 -1.12
C ALA A 67 -15.23 -2.84 -1.12
N ARG A 68 -15.87 -2.81 0.06
CA ARG A 68 -17.32 -2.94 0.19
C ARG A 68 -18.07 -1.87 -0.60
N ILE A 69 -17.70 -0.60 -0.43
CA ILE A 69 -18.36 0.51 -1.14
C ILE A 69 -18.17 0.40 -2.65
N PHE A 70 -16.96 0.07 -3.11
CA PHE A 70 -16.69 -0.14 -4.54
C PHE A 70 -17.51 -1.31 -5.09
N CYS A 71 -17.58 -2.45 -4.39
CA CYS A 71 -18.41 -3.59 -4.79
C CYS A 71 -19.91 -3.26 -4.82
N GLU A 72 -20.43 -2.57 -3.80
CA GLU A 72 -21.84 -2.13 -3.71
C GLU A 72 -22.20 -1.20 -4.88
N ARG A 73 -21.28 -0.32 -5.28
CA ARG A 73 -21.43 0.59 -6.43
C ARG A 73 -21.10 -0.06 -7.77
N LYS A 74 -20.69 -1.34 -7.78
CA LYS A 74 -20.18 -2.06 -8.96
C LYS A 74 -19.02 -1.33 -9.64
N TRP A 75 -18.23 -0.65 -8.84
CA TRP A 75 -17.05 0.04 -9.29
C TRP A 75 -15.88 -0.93 -9.46
N PRO A 76 -14.93 -0.59 -10.35
CA PRO A 76 -13.79 -1.45 -10.64
C PRO A 76 -12.93 -1.67 -9.37
N VAL A 77 -12.56 -2.93 -9.07
CA VAL A 77 -11.59 -3.30 -7.99
C VAL A 77 -10.52 -4.25 -8.56
N PHE A 78 -9.27 -4.06 -8.15
CA PHE A 78 -8.14 -4.91 -8.50
C PHE A 78 -7.26 -5.17 -7.27
N ALA A 79 -6.73 -6.39 -7.16
CA ALA A 79 -5.78 -6.78 -6.12
C ALA A 79 -4.46 -7.19 -6.78
N PHE A 80 -3.38 -6.51 -6.38
CA PHE A 80 -2.00 -6.88 -6.65
C PHE A 80 -1.48 -7.63 -5.44
N LEU A 81 -0.94 -8.83 -5.64
CA LEU A 81 -0.43 -9.65 -4.55
C LEU A 81 1.00 -10.09 -4.84
N ASP A 82 1.85 -9.90 -3.84
CA ASP A 82 3.14 -10.54 -3.75
C ASP A 82 2.99 -12.05 -3.62
N SER A 83 3.81 -12.79 -4.39
CA SER A 83 3.63 -14.23 -4.60
C SER A 83 4.93 -14.89 -5.06
N HIS A 84 5.43 -15.87 -4.30
CA HIS A 84 6.73 -16.49 -4.55
C HIS A 84 6.64 -17.96 -4.96
N HIS A 85 7.59 -18.40 -5.79
CA HIS A 85 7.74 -19.83 -6.06
C HIS A 85 8.33 -20.53 -4.82
N PRO A 86 7.76 -21.64 -4.33
CA PRO A 86 8.20 -22.29 -3.08
C PRO A 86 9.70 -22.64 -3.02
N ASP A 87 10.26 -23.02 -4.17
CA ASP A 87 11.65 -23.48 -4.28
C ASP A 87 12.68 -22.37 -4.60
N ILE A 88 12.26 -21.11 -4.72
CA ILE A 88 13.15 -20.00 -5.07
C ILE A 88 13.22 -19.01 -3.89
N PRO A 89 14.33 -18.98 -3.13
CA PRO A 89 14.50 -18.00 -2.06
C PRO A 89 14.57 -16.56 -2.59
N GLU A 90 13.99 -15.62 -1.84
CA GLU A 90 14.05 -14.19 -2.12
C GLU A 90 14.76 -13.43 -0.97
N PRO A 91 16.11 -13.46 -0.90
CA PRO A 91 16.82 -12.66 0.09
C PRO A 91 16.59 -11.15 -0.15
N PRO A 92 16.39 -10.33 0.91
CA PRO A 92 16.61 -10.65 2.32
C PRO A 92 15.39 -11.22 3.06
N PHE A 93 14.26 -11.43 2.38
CA PHE A 93 13.01 -11.82 3.02
C PHE A 93 13.01 -13.31 3.42
N PRO A 94 12.37 -13.68 4.55
CA PRO A 94 12.10 -15.07 4.87
C PRO A 94 11.03 -15.64 3.92
N PRO A 95 10.83 -16.96 3.86
CA PRO A 95 9.78 -17.52 3.01
C PRO A 95 8.37 -17.02 3.39
N HIS A 96 7.59 -16.55 2.41
CA HIS A 96 6.26 -15.96 2.57
C HIS A 96 5.46 -16.03 1.25
N CYS A 97 4.14 -15.85 1.31
CA CYS A 97 3.24 -15.63 0.18
C CYS A 97 3.43 -16.63 -0.98
N PHE A 98 3.43 -17.94 -0.71
CA PHE A 98 3.73 -18.91 -1.76
C PHE A 98 2.62 -19.01 -2.83
N ALA A 99 3.02 -18.99 -4.10
CA ALA A 99 2.14 -19.08 -5.25
C ALA A 99 1.25 -20.34 -5.21
N GLY A 100 -0.05 -20.15 -5.44
CA GLY A 100 -1.05 -21.22 -5.42
C GLY A 100 -1.56 -21.59 -4.03
N THR A 101 -1.01 -21.00 -2.96
CA THR A 101 -1.66 -21.03 -1.64
C THR A 101 -2.78 -19.99 -1.57
N ASP A 102 -3.64 -20.10 -0.55
CA ASP A 102 -4.65 -19.07 -0.27
C ASP A 102 -4.03 -17.66 -0.06
N GLU A 103 -2.72 -17.57 0.23
CA GLU A 103 -1.99 -16.31 0.40
C GLU A 103 -1.83 -15.49 -0.89
N SER A 104 -2.03 -16.06 -2.10
CA SER A 104 -1.44 -15.53 -3.35
C SER A 104 -2.37 -15.32 -4.59
N ARG A 105 -3.71 -15.22 -4.46
CA ARG A 105 -4.65 -15.20 -5.63
C ARG A 105 -4.81 -13.88 -6.44
N MET A 106 -4.79 -13.94 -7.78
CA MET A 106 -4.62 -12.80 -8.73
C MET A 106 -5.79 -12.53 -9.73
N VAL A 107 -5.85 -11.34 -10.39
CA VAL A 107 -6.42 -11.11 -11.77
C VAL A 107 -5.80 -9.89 -12.53
N PRO A 108 -5.29 -9.98 -13.78
CA PRO A 108 -4.86 -8.81 -14.59
C PRO A 108 -5.74 -8.45 -15.82
N GLY A 109 -5.72 -7.17 -16.25
CA GLY A 109 -6.34 -6.64 -17.51
C GLY A 109 -7.27 -5.42 -17.37
N TRP A 110 -7.59 -5.06 -16.13
CA TRP A 110 -8.80 -4.33 -15.74
C TRP A 110 -8.85 -2.81 -16.04
N ILE A 111 -7.73 -2.07 -16.01
CA ILE A 111 -7.71 -0.59 -16.15
C ILE A 111 -8.30 -0.15 -17.49
N ARG A 112 -7.81 -0.72 -18.59
CA ARG A 112 -8.28 -0.41 -19.95
C ARG A 112 -9.73 -0.83 -20.14
N ASP A 113 -10.07 -2.03 -19.71
CA ASP A 113 -11.38 -2.63 -19.94
C ASP A 113 -12.50 -1.87 -19.20
N ASN A 114 -12.16 -1.17 -18.11
CA ASN A 114 -13.08 -0.37 -17.30
C ASN A 114 -12.97 1.15 -17.53
N GLN A 115 -12.09 1.59 -18.45
CA GLN A 115 -11.87 3.01 -18.77
C GLN A 115 -11.54 3.85 -17.53
N ILE A 116 -10.66 3.32 -16.67
CA ILE A 116 -10.29 3.93 -15.39
C ILE A 116 -9.36 5.12 -15.64
N LYS A 117 -9.72 6.28 -15.10
CA LYS A 117 -8.95 7.53 -15.17
C LYS A 117 -8.14 7.81 -13.91
N ALA A 118 -8.59 7.31 -12.76
CA ALA A 118 -7.87 7.44 -11.50
C ALA A 118 -7.86 6.11 -10.77
N ILE A 119 -6.74 5.76 -10.15
CA ILE A 119 -6.69 4.63 -9.21
C ILE A 119 -6.45 5.16 -7.79
N LEU A 120 -7.18 4.60 -6.84
CA LEU A 120 -6.95 4.75 -5.42
C LEU A 120 -6.19 3.51 -4.94
N VAL A 121 -4.96 3.69 -4.47
CA VAL A 121 -4.04 2.65 -4.03
C VAL A 121 -4.02 2.60 -2.50
N VAL A 122 -4.15 1.40 -1.96
CA VAL A 122 -4.10 1.08 -0.53
C VAL A 122 -3.30 -0.21 -0.34
N GLY A 123 -2.65 -0.42 0.80
CA GLY A 123 -1.91 -1.66 1.02
C GLY A 123 -0.69 -1.60 1.93
N ILE A 124 0.11 -2.66 1.88
CA ILE A 124 1.32 -2.87 2.69
C ILE A 124 2.40 -3.52 1.81
N CYS A 125 3.69 -3.24 1.95
CA CYS A 125 4.29 -2.16 2.75
C CYS A 125 4.30 -0.84 1.98
N THR A 126 4.03 0.26 2.69
CA THR A 126 3.99 1.61 2.13
C THR A 126 5.28 1.98 1.39
N ASP A 127 6.43 1.61 1.95
CA ASP A 127 7.76 1.94 1.45
C ASP A 127 8.41 0.85 0.57
N ILE A 128 7.68 -0.24 0.30
CA ILE A 128 8.19 -1.36 -0.52
C ILE A 128 7.18 -1.64 -1.63
N CYS A 129 6.21 -2.52 -1.39
CA CYS A 129 5.29 -3.00 -2.42
C CYS A 129 4.36 -1.90 -2.95
N VAL A 130 3.82 -1.05 -2.07
CA VAL A 130 2.99 0.09 -2.49
C VAL A 130 3.84 1.07 -3.31
N LEU A 131 5.02 1.43 -2.81
CA LEU A 131 5.98 2.30 -3.52
C LEU A 131 6.37 1.74 -4.89
N ASP A 132 6.66 0.45 -5.00
CA ASP A 132 7.06 -0.21 -6.25
C ASP A 132 5.90 -0.27 -7.24
N PHE A 133 4.70 -0.62 -6.77
CA PHE A 133 3.49 -0.59 -7.58
C PHE A 133 3.21 0.82 -8.10
N VAL A 134 3.24 1.83 -7.23
CA VAL A 134 3.00 3.23 -7.58
C VAL A 134 4.05 3.72 -8.57
N SER A 135 5.33 3.46 -8.30
CA SER A 135 6.45 3.85 -9.17
C SER A 135 6.34 3.22 -10.57
N SER A 136 6.05 1.93 -10.63
CA SER A 136 5.87 1.20 -11.88
C SER A 136 4.65 1.67 -12.66
N THR A 137 3.54 1.92 -11.95
CA THR A 137 2.29 2.41 -12.54
C THR A 137 2.46 3.82 -13.10
N LEU A 138 3.09 4.73 -12.36
CA LEU A 138 3.41 6.08 -12.83
C LEU A 138 4.30 6.04 -14.08
N SER A 139 5.32 5.18 -14.10
CA SER A 139 6.18 4.97 -15.26
C SER A 139 5.39 4.47 -16.49
N ALA A 140 4.55 3.46 -16.30
CA ALA A 140 3.70 2.89 -17.36
C ALA A 140 2.65 3.90 -17.88
N ARG A 141 2.05 4.70 -16.98
CA ARG A 141 1.16 5.81 -17.31
C ARG A 141 1.86 6.86 -18.17
N ASN A 142 3.05 7.30 -17.76
CA ASN A 142 3.83 8.30 -18.48
C ASN A 142 4.23 7.81 -19.90
N ARG A 143 4.32 6.48 -20.09
CA ARG A 143 4.54 5.83 -21.39
C ARG A 143 3.25 5.55 -22.17
N GLN A 144 2.09 6.00 -21.67
CA GLN A 144 0.77 5.78 -22.26
C GLN A 144 0.38 4.31 -22.44
N ILE A 145 1.01 3.40 -21.67
CA ILE A 145 0.68 1.97 -21.67
C ILE A 145 -0.65 1.74 -20.95
N LEU A 146 -0.94 2.57 -19.93
CA LEU A 146 -2.14 2.48 -19.09
C LEU A 146 -3.23 3.49 -19.45
N THR A 147 -3.28 3.98 -20.69
CA THR A 147 -4.36 4.88 -21.15
C THR A 147 -5.75 4.29 -20.85
N PRO A 148 -6.72 5.04 -20.26
CA PRO A 148 -6.74 6.50 -20.07
C PRO A 148 -6.35 6.96 -18.65
N LEU A 149 -5.49 6.23 -17.93
CA LEU A 149 -5.10 6.59 -16.57
C LEU A 149 -4.44 7.98 -16.52
N GLU A 150 -4.98 8.86 -15.69
CA GLU A 150 -4.53 10.22 -15.44
C GLU A 150 -3.89 10.32 -14.05
N ASP A 151 -4.56 9.79 -13.02
CA ASP A 151 -4.13 9.93 -11.63
C ASP A 151 -3.82 8.60 -10.92
N VAL A 152 -2.72 8.60 -10.18
CA VAL A 152 -2.39 7.56 -9.18
C VAL A 152 -2.46 8.22 -7.81
N ILE A 153 -3.41 7.79 -6.99
CA ILE A 153 -3.71 8.38 -5.69
C ILE A 153 -3.40 7.34 -4.62
N VAL A 154 -2.62 7.70 -3.61
CA VAL A 154 -2.34 6.84 -2.45
C VAL A 154 -3.12 7.38 -1.25
N TYR A 155 -3.87 6.51 -0.60
CA TYR A 155 -4.59 6.83 0.63
C TYR A 155 -3.78 6.38 1.84
N SER A 156 -3.11 7.32 2.48
CA SER A 156 -2.13 7.05 3.54
C SER A 156 -2.73 6.32 4.73
N SER A 157 -3.95 6.67 5.15
CA SER A 157 -4.64 6.02 6.27
C SER A 157 -5.05 4.58 5.97
N ALA A 158 -5.03 4.16 4.70
CA ALA A 158 -5.19 2.79 4.27
C ALA A 158 -3.87 2.20 3.72
N CYS A 159 -2.72 2.75 4.15
CA CYS A 159 -1.42 2.16 3.92
C CYS A 159 -0.72 1.88 5.25
N ALA A 160 0.06 0.80 5.32
CA ALA A 160 0.84 0.46 6.49
C ALA A 160 2.21 -0.11 6.09
N THR A 161 3.12 -0.25 7.06
CA THR A 161 4.38 -0.99 6.91
C THR A 161 4.69 -1.73 8.21
N PHE A 162 5.65 -2.65 8.23
CA PHE A 162 6.00 -3.40 9.44
C PHE A 162 6.90 -2.58 10.38
N ASP A 163 7.01 -3.01 11.64
CA ASP A 163 7.92 -2.41 12.63
C ASP A 163 9.02 -3.39 13.04
N LEU A 164 10.26 -3.07 12.65
CA LEU A 164 11.47 -3.71 13.15
C LEU A 164 12.39 -2.68 13.81
N PRO A 165 12.18 -2.36 15.11
CA PRO A 165 12.95 -1.35 15.81
C PRO A 165 14.44 -1.63 15.83
N VAL A 166 15.26 -0.58 15.85
CA VAL A 166 16.73 -0.66 15.83
C VAL A 166 17.29 -1.60 16.90
N HIS A 167 16.76 -1.54 18.12
CA HIS A 167 17.25 -2.37 19.22
C HIS A 167 16.93 -3.86 19.02
N VAL A 168 15.87 -4.20 18.29
CA VAL A 168 15.52 -5.57 17.91
C VAL A 168 16.41 -6.03 16.75
N ALA A 169 16.50 -5.23 15.69
CA ALA A 169 17.30 -5.55 14.50
C ALA A 169 18.78 -5.84 14.84
N ARG A 170 19.36 -5.11 15.80
CA ARG A 170 20.74 -5.33 16.27
C ARG A 170 21.00 -6.74 16.83
N ASN A 171 19.96 -7.44 17.27
CA ASN A 171 20.07 -8.79 17.81
C ASN A 171 19.80 -9.88 16.75
N ILE A 172 19.48 -9.50 15.51
CA ILE A 172 19.19 -10.42 14.42
C ILE A 172 20.29 -10.26 13.36
N SER A 173 21.07 -11.31 13.16
CA SER A 173 22.19 -11.28 12.20
C SER A 173 21.68 -10.98 10.78
N GLY A 174 22.21 -9.93 10.16
CA GLY A 174 21.85 -9.52 8.80
C GLY A 174 20.55 -8.71 8.68
N ALA A 175 19.80 -8.48 9.77
CA ALA A 175 18.60 -7.67 9.73
C ALA A 175 18.91 -6.18 9.62
N LEU A 176 18.09 -5.46 8.84
CA LEU A 176 18.09 -4.01 8.78
C LEU A 176 16.96 -3.46 9.65
N ALA A 177 17.23 -2.42 10.42
CA ALA A 177 16.19 -1.76 11.19
C ALA A 177 15.18 -1.11 10.25
N HIS A 178 13.91 -1.22 10.61
CA HIS A 178 12.77 -0.68 9.86
C HIS A 178 11.79 -0.06 10.86
N PRO A 179 12.03 1.19 11.31
CA PRO A 179 11.13 1.88 12.22
C PRO A 179 9.87 2.33 11.49
N GLN A 180 8.72 1.77 11.85
CA GLN A 180 7.45 1.88 11.10
C GLN A 180 7.07 3.33 10.74
N ASP A 181 6.98 4.24 11.72
CA ASP A 181 6.56 5.63 11.49
C ASP A 181 7.47 6.37 10.50
N VAL A 182 8.78 6.16 10.62
CA VAL A 182 9.79 6.81 9.78
C VAL A 182 9.72 6.26 8.36
N MET A 183 9.65 4.94 8.22
CA MET A 183 9.64 4.29 6.92
C MET A 183 8.33 4.53 6.18
N HIS A 184 7.18 4.50 6.87
CA HIS A 184 5.90 4.88 6.30
C HIS A 184 5.92 6.31 5.74
N HIS A 185 6.42 7.28 6.52
CA HIS A 185 6.55 8.67 6.07
C HIS A 185 7.47 8.82 4.84
N ILE A 186 8.62 8.14 4.85
CA ILE A 186 9.56 8.14 3.72
C ILE A 186 8.92 7.55 2.46
N GLY A 187 8.20 6.43 2.59
CA GLY A 187 7.47 5.79 1.48
C GLY A 187 6.50 6.78 0.82
N LEU A 188 5.60 7.36 1.60
CA LEU A 188 4.63 8.35 1.10
C LEU A 188 5.32 9.58 0.48
N TYR A 189 6.40 10.07 1.11
CA TYR A 189 7.17 11.19 0.58
C TYR A 189 7.79 10.86 -0.79
N MET A 190 8.37 9.66 -0.93
CA MET A 190 8.93 9.19 -2.19
C MET A 190 7.85 9.06 -3.28
N GLU A 191 6.69 8.48 -2.96
CA GLU A 191 5.57 8.37 -3.88
C GLU A 191 5.08 9.74 -4.36
N LYS A 192 4.91 10.70 -3.43
CA LYS A 192 4.57 12.09 -3.74
C LYS A 192 5.60 12.71 -4.68
N SER A 193 6.89 12.54 -4.39
CA SER A 193 7.99 13.10 -5.18
C SER A 193 8.02 12.55 -6.62
N ARG A 194 7.51 11.33 -6.83
CA ARG A 194 7.37 10.69 -8.15
C ARG A 194 6.13 11.13 -8.92
N GLY A 195 5.25 11.90 -8.28
CA GLY A 195 4.04 12.45 -8.90
C GLY A 195 2.75 11.71 -8.56
N ALA A 196 2.76 10.85 -7.53
CA ALA A 196 1.51 10.36 -6.94
C ALA A 196 0.83 11.48 -6.15
N ARG A 197 -0.49 11.42 -6.04
CA ARG A 197 -1.25 12.28 -5.12
C ARG A 197 -1.45 11.53 -3.80
N ILE A 198 -0.98 12.10 -2.69
CA ILE A 198 -1.19 11.54 -1.35
C ILE A 198 -2.41 12.20 -0.70
N VAL A 199 -3.31 11.39 -0.16
CA VAL A 199 -4.49 11.84 0.57
C VAL A 199 -4.59 11.12 1.91
N SER A 200 -5.04 11.84 2.94
CA SER A 200 -5.31 11.34 4.29
C SER A 200 -6.80 11.16 4.57
N GLU A 201 -7.66 11.59 3.65
CA GLU A 201 -9.10 11.48 3.79
C GLU A 201 -9.75 11.08 2.46
N VAL A 202 -10.60 10.05 2.50
CA VAL A 202 -11.41 9.62 1.35
C VAL A 202 -12.87 9.59 1.75
N SER A 203 -13.67 10.40 1.04
CA SER A 203 -15.11 10.47 1.17
C SER A 203 -15.79 10.15 -0.16
N PHE A 204 -17.08 9.82 -0.10
CA PHE A 204 -17.88 9.54 -1.28
C PHE A 204 -19.00 10.56 -1.39
N ALA A 205 -19.18 11.13 -2.59
CA ALA A 205 -20.35 11.94 -2.87
C ALA A 205 -21.63 11.11 -2.69
N ALA A 206 -22.68 11.78 -2.23
CA ALA A 206 -24.03 11.21 -2.20
C ALA A 206 -24.42 10.73 -3.59
N LEU A 207 -25.16 9.61 -3.64
CA LEU A 207 -25.67 9.02 -4.88
C LEU A 207 -26.64 9.96 -5.59
#